data_AF-A0A5R8N1Q2-F1
#
_entry.id   AF-A0A5R8N1Q2-F1
#
_cell.length_a   1.000
_cell.length_b   1.000
_cell.length_c   1.000
_cell.angle_alpha   90.00
_cell.angle_beta   90.00
_cell.angle_gamma   90.00
#
_symmetry.space_group_name_H-M   'P 1'
#
loop_
_entity.id
_entity.type
_entity.pdbx_description
1 polymer ?
#
loop_
_entity_poly.entity_id
_entity_poly.type
_entity_poly.pdbx_seq_one_letter_code
_entity_poly.pdbx_strand_id
1 'polypeptide(L)' 'MGLGVVTMLLGGSFLDYGTLLPADGPAAQHLGILTVEAAIGITVAAVMTSIFFAFAGRRPTR' A
#
# COMPACT_ATOMS: atom_id res chain seq x y z
N MET A 1 7.62 -1.22 0.80
CA MET A 1 8.59 -1.64 1.83
C MET A 1 8.21 -1.21 3.25
N GLY A 2 7.45 -0.14 3.48
CA GLY A 2 7.15 0.37 4.84
C GLY A 2 6.47 -0.63 5.79
N LEU A 3 5.33 -1.20 5.41
CA LEU A 3 4.56 -2.10 6.28
C LEU A 3 5.32 -3.37 6.71
N GLY A 4 6.06 -4.01 5.80
CA GLY A 4 6.82 -5.23 6.12
C GLY A 4 8.05 -4.97 7.00
N VAL A 5 8.63 -3.76 6.95
CA VAL A 5 9.71 -3.37 7.88
C VAL A 5 9.13 -3.11 9.28
N VAL A 6 7.93 -2.55 9.36
CA VAL A 6 7.22 -2.35 10.63
C VAL A 6 6.95 -3.69 11.30
N THR A 7 6.45 -4.71 10.60
CA THR A 7 6.23 -6.04 11.20
C THR A 7 7.52 -6.70 11.68
N MET A 8 8.62 -6.54 10.94
CA MET A 8 9.95 -7.02 11.35
C MET A 8 10.50 -6.29 12.59
N LEU A 9 10.27 -4.98 12.71
CA LEU A 9 10.65 -4.21 13.89
C LEU A 9 9.85 -4.61 15.15
N LEU A 10 8.61 -5.06 14.97
CA LEU A 10 7.78 -5.59 16.05
C LEU A 10 8.13 -7.06 16.42
N GLY A 11 9.18 -7.63 15.81
CA GLY A 11 9.63 -9.00 16.08
C GLY A 11 8.90 -10.09 15.29
N GLY A 12 8.06 -9.71 14.32
CA GLY A 12 7.38 -10.61 13.39
C GLY A 12 8.16 -10.89 12.11
N SER A 13 7.65 -11.80 11.29
CA SER A 13 8.17 -12.00 9.93
C SER A 13 7.77 -10.85 8.98
N PHE A 14 8.38 -10.79 7.79
CA PHE A 14 7.97 -9.86 6.76
C PHE A 14 6.52 -10.16 6.34
N LEU A 15 5.62 -9.16 6.41
CA LEU A 15 4.16 -9.29 6.20
C LEU A 15 3.44 -10.10 7.28
N ASP A 16 4.04 -10.28 8.46
CA ASP A 16 3.39 -10.90 9.60
C ASP A 16 2.44 -9.92 10.30
N TYR A 17 1.25 -9.75 9.72
CA TYR A 17 0.23 -8.84 10.25
C TYR A 17 -0.31 -9.25 11.62
N GLY A 18 -0.09 -10.52 12.05
CA GLY A 18 -0.44 -10.99 13.39
C GLY A 18 0.34 -10.26 14.49
N THR A 19 1.55 -9.77 14.17
CA THR A 19 2.35 -8.97 15.12
C THR A 19 1.90 -7.52 15.28
N LEU A 20 1.06 -7.01 14.36
CA LEU A 20 0.51 -5.66 14.46
C LEU A 20 -0.59 -5.56 15.52
N LEU A 21 -1.31 -6.66 15.79
CA LEU A 21 -2.34 -6.74 16.83
C LEU A 21 -2.33 -8.14 17.47
N PRO A 22 -1.49 -8.38 18.50
CA PRO A 22 -1.31 -9.70 19.10
C PRO A 22 -2.57 -10.29 19.77
N ALA A 23 -3.55 -9.46 20.12
CA ALA A 23 -4.76 -9.88 20.84
C ALA A 23 -5.84 -10.48 19.92
N ASP A 24 -5.85 -10.14 18.63
CA ASP A 24 -6.98 -10.41 17.71
C ASP A 24 -6.51 -11.08 16.40
N GLY A 25 -5.73 -12.15 16.51
CA GLY A 25 -5.02 -12.81 15.39
C GLY A 25 -5.75 -12.88 14.03
N PRO A 26 -7.02 -13.35 13.95
CA PRO A 26 -7.77 -13.39 12.69
C PRO A 26 -8.12 -12.00 12.12
N ALA A 27 -8.44 -11.03 12.98
CA ALA A 27 -8.76 -9.67 12.58
C ALA A 27 -7.51 -8.88 12.17
N ALA A 28 -6.38 -9.13 12.83
CA ALA A 28 -5.08 -8.53 12.50
C ALA A 28 -4.62 -8.90 11.09
N GLN A 29 -4.81 -10.16 10.68
CA GLN A 29 -4.57 -10.64 9.30
C GLN A 29 -5.45 -9.90 8.27
N HIS A 30 -6.75 -9.77 8.55
CA HIS A 30 -7.68 -9.07 7.66
C HIS A 30 -7.36 -7.58 7.51
N LEU A 31 -7.05 -6.89 8.61
CA LEU A 31 -6.64 -5.49 8.55
C LEU A 31 -5.29 -5.34 7.82
N GLY A 32 -4.39 -6.30 7.98
CA GLY A 32 -3.11 -6.34 7.27
C GLY A 32 -3.27 -6.38 5.75
N ILE A 33 -4.09 -7.31 5.25
CA ILE A 33 -4.32 -7.42 3.80
C ILE A 33 -5.06 -6.19 3.25
N LEU A 34 -6.06 -5.67 3.96
CA LEU A 34 -6.79 -4.45 3.57
C LEU A 34 -5.86 -3.23 3.49
N THR A 35 -4.90 -3.12 4.41
CA THR A 35 -3.94 -2.01 4.42
C THR A 35 -3.03 -2.08 3.19
N VAL A 36 -2.58 -3.27 2.79
CA VAL A 36 -1.78 -3.44 1.57
C VAL A 36 -2.60 -3.18 0.31
N GLU A 37 -3.84 -3.68 0.25
CA GLU A 37 -4.73 -3.42 -0.88
C GLU A 37 -4.99 -1.92 -1.06
N ALA A 38 -5.30 -1.21 0.03
CA ALA A 38 -5.48 0.23 0.02
C ALA A 38 -4.21 0.99 -0.41
N ALA A 39 -3.03 0.57 0.08
CA ALA A 39 -1.76 1.18 -0.30
C ALA A 39 -1.50 1.02 -1.81
N ILE A 40 -1.72 -0.17 -2.37
CA ILE A 40 -1.59 -0.43 -3.80
C ILE A 40 -2.59 0.43 -4.58
N GLY A 41 -3.85 0.49 -4.14
CA GLY A 41 -4.90 1.31 -4.76
C GLY A 41 -4.51 2.79 -4.86
N ILE A 42 -3.97 3.37 -3.78
CA ILE A 42 -3.49 4.76 -3.78
C ILE A 42 -2.34 4.96 -4.77
N THR A 43 -1.37 4.04 -4.81
CA THR A 43 -0.23 4.18 -5.76
C THR A 43 -0.68 4.07 -7.21
N VAL A 44 -1.58 3.14 -7.53
CA VAL A 44 -2.12 2.97 -8.89
C VAL A 44 -2.92 4.20 -9.28
N ALA A 45 -3.80 4.69 -8.39
CA ALA A 45 -4.57 5.91 -8.64
C ALA A 45 -3.64 7.12 -8.92
N ALA A 46 -2.62 7.32 -8.10
CA ALA A 46 -1.65 8.40 -8.29
C ALA A 46 -0.89 8.30 -9.63
N VAL A 47 -0.48 7.09 -10.04
CA VAL A 47 0.18 6.85 -11.33
C VAL A 47 -0.77 7.11 -12.49
N MET A 48 -2.02 6.65 -12.42
CA MET A 48 -3.01 6.91 -13.47
C MET A 48 -3.29 8.41 -13.62
N THR A 49 -3.43 9.13 -12.50
CA THR A 49 -3.61 10.58 -12.49
C THR A 49 -2.39 11.32 -13.05
N SER A 50 -1.17 10.89 -12.71
CA SER A 50 0.05 11.53 -13.23
C SER A 50 0.20 11.32 -14.75
N ILE A 51 -0.11 10.13 -15.25
CA ILE A 51 -0.16 9.84 -16.68
C ILE A 51 -1.20 10.75 -17.34
N PHE A 52 -2.42 10.81 -16.83
CA PHE A 52 -3.47 11.66 -17.39
C PHE A 52 -3.00 13.11 -17.56
N PHE A 53 -2.46 13.72 -16.50
CA PHE A 53 -1.97 15.10 -16.58
C PHE A 53 -0.74 15.27 -17.49
N ALA A 54 0.14 14.27 -17.59
CA ALA A 54 1.30 14.30 -18.46
C ALA A 54 0.94 14.29 -19.96
N PHE A 55 -0.25 13.81 -20.34
CA PHE A 55 -0.73 13.79 -21.73
C PHE A 55 -1.79 14.87 -21.99
N ALA A 56 -2.68 15.17 -21.04
CA ALA A 56 -3.76 16.14 -21.20
C ALA A 56 -3.25 17.56 -21.54
N GLY A 57 -2.04 17.92 -21.10
CA GLY A 57 -1.43 19.24 -21.38
C GLY A 57 -0.61 19.33 -22.67
N ARG A 58 -0.38 18.22 -23.41
CA ARG A 58 0.46 18.27 -24.61
C ARG A 58 -0.32 18.88 -25.78
N ARG A 59 -0.08 20.17 -26.04
CA ARG A 59 -0.49 20.80 -27.30
C ARG A 59 0.29 20.16 -28.46
N PRO A 60 -0.37 19.74 -29.55
CA PRO A 60 0.36 19.32 -30.74
C PRO A 60 1.16 20.52 -31.25
N THR A 61 2.49 20.40 -31.27
CA THR A 61 3.35 21.37 -31.94
C THR A 61 3.10 21.25 -33.44
N ARG A 62 2.50 22.29 -34.00
CA ARG A 62 2.29 22.50 -35.43
C ARG A 62 3.58 22.99 -36.09
#